data_AF-A0A934CJE5-F1
#
_entry.id   AF-A0A934CJE5-F1
#
_cell.length_a   1.000
_cell.length_b   1.000
_cell.length_c   1.000
_cell.angle_alpha   90.00
_cell.angle_beta   90.00
_cell.angle_gamma   90.00
#
_symmetry.space_group_name_H-M   'P 1'
#
loop_
_entity.id
_entity.type
_entity.pdbx_description
1 polymer ?
#
loop_
_entity_poly.entity_id
_entity_poly.type
_entity_poly.pdbx_seq_one_letter_code
_entity_poly.pdbx_strand_id
1 'polypeptide(L)'
;MRRFLVLLLAWPGIAAALAQLDLDVRLDPATRELTASARLADAAGLRGFRLAPEFEIVALAIDGRAAKLSRRGAVVTLPRGTRQVDVRYRAMLKPLAALDHREVLADRSATAAPEGSFLPAAAGWYPDVGALFAYRVSLSLPAGQKGLVPGELVKEDEGADGYRAEFAFPQPAESIDLMAGPYVLAEHRLKLPSGRYVKVRTWFHPEIAELAPGYLDDSARYIERYSRLIGDYPFAMFSVVSSPTPTGFGMPSLTYLGREVLRLPFIRATSLGHEILHNWWGNGVYPDWRRGNWAEGLTTFLADYAYKEDEGEAAAREMRMGWLRDYAAVPPGEDFPLKDFTSRQHGIASIIGYNKAAMVFLMLRDRIGRDAFERGLQLFWQRHRFKTAGWAELETAFAEASGEPLRDFFRQWVQQPGSPPFAGADPDFRVWRRIDPAVFPPILREVFVAPQASVVLAGDEDELRVPALALAARLLDAKPDTVAATLPGRGPVLIVGKAGRLEAWLAAQELPPPPAMQVGSARVWAGRDRAGRAYAVVSVTDVAALKALARPLPHYGKQSWLVFDGPRATAKGVWPPGVEAAPVSAASPRR
;
A
#
# COMPACT_ATOMS: atom_id res chain seq x y z
N MET A 1 -8.56 61.42 17.99
CA MET A 1 -7.88 60.20 18.49
C MET A 1 -7.72 59.23 17.33
N ARG A 2 -6.48 59.04 16.87
CA ARG A 2 -6.10 58.18 15.73
C ARG A 2 -6.27 56.70 16.12
N ARG A 3 -7.07 55.94 15.36
CA ARG A 3 -7.09 54.47 15.41
C ARG A 3 -6.09 53.96 14.37
N PHE A 4 -5.01 53.35 14.83
CA PHE A 4 -4.03 52.67 13.99
C PHE A 4 -4.62 51.38 13.43
N LEU A 5 -4.74 51.31 12.10
CA LEU A 5 -5.00 50.09 11.35
C LEU A 5 -3.66 49.37 11.17
N VAL A 6 -3.45 48.24 11.85
CA VAL A 6 -2.27 47.39 11.61
C VAL A 6 -2.58 46.49 10.41
N LEU A 7 -2.10 46.88 9.23
CA LEU A 7 -1.97 45.96 8.10
C LEU A 7 -0.86 44.95 8.44
N LEU A 8 -1.25 43.71 8.72
CA LEU A 8 -0.34 42.57 8.66
C LEU A 8 -0.07 42.26 7.18
N LEU A 9 0.98 42.89 6.64
CA LEU A 9 1.60 42.45 5.39
C LEU A 9 2.17 41.05 5.62
N ALA A 10 1.48 40.04 5.10
CA ALA A 10 2.03 38.69 4.96
C ALA A 10 3.24 38.79 4.03
N TRP A 11 4.44 38.64 4.59
CA TRP A 11 5.65 38.46 3.80
C TRP A 11 5.52 37.13 3.06
N PRO A 12 5.63 37.07 1.72
CA PRO A 12 5.79 35.80 1.04
C PRO A 12 7.11 35.21 1.52
N GLY A 13 7.04 34.11 2.28
CA GLY A 13 8.23 33.29 2.53
C GLY A 13 8.78 32.87 1.18
N ILE A 14 10.01 33.30 0.87
CA ILE A 14 10.74 32.85 -0.32
C ILE A 14 10.84 31.33 -0.19
N ALA A 15 10.07 30.59 -0.99
CA ALA A 15 10.25 29.16 -1.11
C ALA A 15 11.69 28.93 -1.60
N ALA A 16 12.48 28.16 -0.86
CA ALA A 16 13.79 27.75 -1.35
C ALA A 16 13.59 27.05 -2.69
N ALA A 17 14.33 27.45 -3.72
CA ALA A 17 14.26 26.81 -5.02
C ALA A 17 14.66 25.32 -4.88
N LEU A 18 13.87 24.45 -5.51
CA LEU A 18 14.13 23.01 -5.52
C LEU A 18 15.44 22.74 -6.25
N ALA A 19 16.19 21.74 -5.78
CA ALA A 19 17.29 21.20 -6.58
C ALA A 19 16.73 20.69 -7.92
N GLN A 20 17.47 20.91 -9.00
CA GLN A 20 17.13 20.44 -10.33
C GLN A 20 18.11 19.34 -10.77
N LEU A 21 17.57 18.20 -11.19
CA LEU A 21 18.32 17.06 -11.71
C LEU A 21 17.98 16.81 -13.18
N ASP A 22 18.92 17.08 -14.07
CA ASP A 22 18.83 16.67 -15.47
C ASP A 22 19.61 15.36 -15.65
N LEU A 23 18.98 14.34 -16.20
CA LEU A 23 19.54 13.00 -16.42
C LEU A 23 19.46 12.64 -17.90
N ASP A 24 20.56 12.15 -18.46
CA ASP A 24 20.58 11.42 -19.72
C ASP A 24 20.96 9.96 -19.42
N VAL A 25 20.09 9.03 -19.78
CA VAL A 25 20.18 7.62 -19.45
C VAL A 25 20.09 6.80 -20.73
N ARG A 26 21.08 5.93 -20.94
CA ARG A 26 21.04 4.87 -21.94
C ARG A 26 21.04 3.52 -21.23
N LEU A 27 20.03 2.72 -21.50
CA LEU A 27 19.86 1.37 -20.97
C LEU A 27 19.73 0.39 -22.13
N ASP A 28 20.50 -0.70 -22.10
CA ASP A 28 20.31 -1.85 -22.95
C ASP A 28 19.80 -3.03 -22.09
N PRO A 29 18.51 -3.38 -22.18
CA PRO A 29 17.96 -4.47 -21.38
C PRO A 29 18.56 -5.85 -21.66
N ALA A 30 19.11 -6.09 -22.86
CA ALA A 30 19.67 -7.38 -23.23
C ALA A 30 21.10 -7.56 -22.67
N THR A 31 21.94 -6.53 -22.79
CA THR A 31 23.29 -6.55 -22.22
C THR A 31 23.29 -6.23 -20.72
N ARG A 32 22.23 -5.59 -20.23
CA ARG A 32 22.07 -5.01 -18.88
C ARG A 32 23.01 -3.84 -18.60
N GLU A 33 23.62 -3.28 -19.65
CA GLU A 33 24.47 -2.11 -19.53
C GLU A 33 23.63 -0.84 -19.35
N LEU A 34 23.99 -0.06 -18.34
CA LEU A 34 23.49 1.29 -18.13
C LEU A 34 24.66 2.27 -18.20
N THR A 35 24.46 3.35 -18.96
CA THR A 35 25.32 4.54 -18.91
C THR A 35 24.45 5.75 -18.67
N ALA A 36 24.92 6.67 -17.84
CA ALA A 36 24.16 7.86 -17.54
C ALA A 36 25.06 9.06 -17.29
N SER A 37 24.53 10.24 -17.61
CA SER A 37 25.08 11.52 -17.20
C SER A 37 24.01 12.28 -16.42
N ALA A 38 24.42 12.92 -15.34
CA ALA A 38 23.54 13.73 -14.52
C ALA A 38 24.14 15.11 -14.33
N ARG A 39 23.28 16.13 -14.34
CA ARG A 39 23.58 17.48 -13.90
C ARG A 39 22.64 17.83 -12.75
N LEU A 40 23.23 18.14 -11.59
CA LEU A 40 22.55 18.67 -10.42
C LEU A 40 22.79 20.19 -10.32
N ALA A 41 21.73 20.97 -10.14
CA ALA A 41 21.79 22.43 -9.98
C ALA A 41 20.89 22.93 -8.82
N ASP A 42 21.31 24.03 -8.16
CA ASP A 42 20.54 24.91 -7.22
C ASP A 42 20.15 24.30 -5.82
N ALA A 43 19.93 25.00 -4.70
CA ALA A 43 19.86 26.45 -4.37
C ALA A 43 20.42 26.88 -2.99
N ALA A 44 21.01 25.98 -2.20
CA ALA A 44 21.58 26.31 -0.87
C ALA A 44 23.02 25.78 -0.67
N GLY A 45 23.67 25.41 -1.78
CA GLY A 45 24.94 24.69 -1.78
C GLY A 45 24.72 23.19 -1.58
N LEU A 46 25.06 22.39 -2.58
CA LEU A 46 25.05 20.94 -2.49
C LEU A 46 26.13 20.48 -1.50
N ARG A 47 25.78 19.54 -0.62
CA ARG A 47 26.73 18.95 0.34
C ARG A 47 27.18 17.55 -0.05
N GLY A 48 26.41 16.91 -0.92
CA GLY A 48 26.63 15.55 -1.37
C GLY A 48 25.40 15.02 -2.08
N PHE A 49 25.54 13.82 -2.61
CA PHE A 49 24.44 13.02 -3.13
C PHE A 49 24.70 11.55 -2.81
N ARG A 50 23.66 10.74 -2.88
CA ARG A 50 23.72 9.28 -2.78
C ARG A 50 23.68 8.70 -4.17
N LEU A 51 24.59 7.79 -4.45
CA LEU A 51 24.61 6.94 -5.64
C LEU A 51 25.14 5.59 -5.20
N ALA A 52 24.55 4.47 -5.61
CA ALA A 52 24.96 3.16 -5.09
C ALA A 52 26.32 2.70 -5.68
N PRO A 53 27.17 1.94 -4.94
CA PRO A 53 28.53 1.55 -5.37
C PRO A 53 28.64 0.88 -6.73
N GLU A 54 27.63 0.13 -7.12
CA GLU A 54 27.50 -0.53 -8.41
C GLU A 54 27.38 0.43 -9.61
N PHE A 55 27.00 1.69 -9.37
CA PHE A 55 27.02 2.78 -10.35
C PHE A 55 28.39 3.47 -10.27
N GLU A 56 29.32 2.98 -11.09
CA GLU A 56 30.70 3.44 -11.17
C GLU A 56 30.76 4.86 -11.75
N ILE A 57 31.20 5.84 -10.96
CA ILE A 57 31.43 7.20 -11.43
C ILE A 57 32.72 7.23 -12.25
N VAL A 58 32.58 7.49 -13.56
CA VAL A 58 33.70 7.57 -14.50
C VAL A 58 34.20 9.01 -14.71
N ALA A 59 33.36 10.00 -14.43
CA ALA A 59 33.77 11.41 -14.42
C ALA A 59 32.92 12.22 -13.44
N LEU A 60 33.56 13.18 -12.78
CA LEU A 60 32.94 14.12 -11.86
C LEU A 60 33.49 15.52 -12.14
N ALA A 61 32.60 16.49 -12.34
CA ALA A 61 32.92 17.90 -12.38
C ALA A 61 32.08 18.66 -11.36
N ILE A 62 32.71 19.62 -10.70
CA ILE A 62 32.10 20.51 -9.70
C ILE A 62 32.30 21.93 -10.21
N ASP A 63 31.19 22.67 -10.36
CA ASP A 63 31.20 24.04 -10.87
C ASP A 63 32.03 24.19 -12.17
N GLY A 64 31.88 23.23 -13.09
CA GLY A 64 32.55 23.19 -14.39
C GLY A 64 34.01 22.71 -14.38
N ARG A 65 34.57 22.32 -13.24
CA ARG A 65 35.95 21.81 -13.13
C ARG A 65 35.99 20.35 -12.73
N ALA A 66 36.87 19.58 -13.37
CA ALA A 66 37.10 18.19 -12.99
C ALA A 66 37.48 18.08 -11.50
N ALA A 67 36.84 17.16 -10.78
CA ALA A 67 37.01 16.99 -9.34
C ALA A 67 37.41 15.56 -9.00
N LYS A 68 38.20 15.39 -7.94
CA LYS A 68 38.49 14.08 -7.39
C LYS A 68 37.27 13.55 -6.64
N LEU A 69 36.94 12.27 -6.84
CA LEU A 69 35.84 11.62 -6.15
C LEU A 69 36.15 11.47 -4.65
N SER A 70 35.28 12.00 -3.80
CA SER A 70 35.27 11.76 -2.36
C SER A 70 33.99 11.02 -1.98
N ARG A 71 34.11 9.74 -1.59
CA ARG A 71 32.97 8.85 -1.39
C ARG A 71 33.14 7.95 -0.17
N ARG A 72 32.05 7.71 0.57
CA ARG A 72 31.96 6.69 1.63
C ARG A 72 30.67 5.88 1.44
N GLY A 73 30.81 4.60 1.07
CA GLY A 73 29.65 3.78 0.70
C GLY A 73 28.90 4.41 -0.46
N ALA A 74 27.59 4.59 -0.34
CA ALA A 74 26.78 5.26 -1.36
C ALA A 74 26.90 6.80 -1.36
N VAL A 75 27.49 7.41 -0.33
CA VAL A 75 27.49 8.87 -0.17
C VAL A 75 28.71 9.48 -0.85
N VAL A 76 28.47 10.38 -1.82
CA VAL A 76 29.49 11.24 -2.43
C VAL A 76 29.42 12.59 -1.74
N THR A 77 30.54 13.05 -1.19
CA THR A 77 30.63 14.33 -0.47
C THR A 77 31.12 15.42 -1.40
N LEU A 78 30.51 16.60 -1.30
CA LEU A 78 30.86 17.76 -2.10
C LEU A 78 31.44 18.90 -1.22
N PRO A 79 32.34 19.73 -1.77
CA PRO A 79 32.79 20.93 -1.08
C PRO A 79 31.62 21.86 -0.73
N ARG A 80 31.74 22.58 0.39
CA ARG A 80 30.75 23.60 0.76
C ARG A 80 30.66 24.68 -0.32
N GLY A 81 29.44 25.12 -0.63
CA GLY A 81 29.19 26.15 -1.62
C GLY A 81 29.11 25.65 -3.07
N THR A 82 29.24 24.33 -3.30
CA THR A 82 29.01 23.71 -4.61
C THR A 82 27.66 24.11 -5.17
N ARG A 83 27.62 24.67 -6.38
CA ARG A 83 26.38 25.12 -7.04
C ARG A 83 25.91 24.13 -8.08
N GLN A 84 26.84 23.48 -8.76
CA GLN A 84 26.57 22.52 -9.81
C GLN A 84 27.48 21.30 -9.71
N VAL A 85 26.90 20.14 -10.00
CA VAL A 85 27.65 18.90 -10.17
C VAL A 85 27.25 18.23 -11.47
N ASP A 86 28.23 17.91 -12.30
CA ASP A 86 28.07 17.05 -13.46
C ASP A 86 28.76 15.71 -13.17
N VAL A 87 28.03 14.60 -13.30
CA VAL A 87 28.54 13.26 -13.03
C VAL A 87 28.21 12.33 -14.19
N ARG A 88 29.19 11.57 -14.64
CA ARG A 88 28.99 10.47 -15.60
C ARG A 88 29.29 9.16 -14.91
N TYR A 89 28.42 8.19 -15.09
CA TYR A 89 28.53 6.89 -14.44
C TYR A 89 27.97 5.77 -15.31
N ARG A 90 28.35 4.54 -14.97
CA ARG A 90 27.89 3.33 -15.65
C ARG A 90 27.66 2.20 -14.65
N ALA A 91 26.83 1.24 -15.03
CA ALA A 91 26.59 0.04 -14.25
C ALA A 91 26.28 -1.15 -15.15
N MET A 92 26.55 -2.35 -14.63
CA MET A 92 26.01 -3.59 -15.16
C MET A 92 24.88 -4.02 -14.22
N LEU A 93 23.63 -3.94 -14.69
CA LEU A 93 22.45 -4.20 -13.87
C LEU A 93 22.29 -5.70 -13.58
N LYS A 94 21.60 -6.01 -12.48
CA LYS A 94 21.31 -7.40 -12.13
C LYS A 94 20.33 -8.01 -13.15
N PRO A 95 20.43 -9.32 -13.44
CA PRO A 95 19.40 -9.98 -14.22
C PRO A 95 18.07 -9.96 -13.46
N LEU A 96 16.97 -9.93 -14.19
CA LEU A 96 15.64 -10.09 -13.61
C LEU A 96 15.51 -11.50 -13.00
N ALA A 97 15.15 -11.58 -11.71
CA ALA A 97 14.93 -12.83 -11.02
C ALA A 97 13.43 -13.21 -11.00
N ALA A 98 13.15 -14.51 -10.98
CA ALA A 98 11.81 -15.03 -10.75
C ALA A 98 11.47 -14.95 -9.25
N LEU A 99 10.92 -13.81 -8.83
CA LEU A 99 10.58 -13.51 -7.44
C LEU A 99 9.08 -13.69 -7.17
N ASP A 100 8.75 -14.13 -5.95
CA ASP A 100 7.38 -14.03 -5.45
C ASP A 100 7.03 -12.60 -5.03
N HIS A 101 5.74 -12.33 -4.72
CA HIS A 101 5.28 -10.98 -4.39
C HIS A 101 6.02 -10.37 -3.17
N ARG A 102 6.29 -11.15 -2.13
CA ARG A 102 6.97 -10.67 -0.91
C ARG A 102 8.43 -10.35 -1.21
N GLU A 103 9.08 -11.17 -2.03
CA GLU A 103 10.45 -10.95 -2.47
C GLU A 103 10.56 -9.69 -3.34
N VAL A 104 9.61 -9.46 -4.25
CA VAL A 104 9.55 -8.23 -5.07
C VAL A 104 9.43 -6.97 -4.21
N LEU A 105 8.59 -6.99 -3.16
CA LEU A 105 8.44 -5.86 -2.24
C LEU A 105 9.71 -5.59 -1.41
N ALA A 106 10.52 -6.61 -1.17
CA ALA A 106 11.76 -6.50 -0.41
C ALA A 106 12.99 -6.19 -1.29
N ASP A 107 12.93 -6.51 -2.58
CA ASP A 107 14.02 -6.29 -3.51
C ASP A 107 14.17 -4.80 -3.82
N ARG A 108 15.39 -4.31 -3.64
CA ARG A 108 15.78 -2.92 -3.88
C ARG A 108 16.74 -2.80 -5.06
N SER A 109 16.96 -3.88 -5.80
CA SER A 109 17.97 -3.90 -6.84
C SER A 109 17.47 -3.34 -8.17
N ALA A 110 18.38 -2.67 -8.87
CA ALA A 110 18.20 -2.30 -10.27
C ALA A 110 18.40 -3.55 -11.14
N THR A 111 17.35 -3.90 -11.88
CA THR A 111 17.33 -5.11 -12.73
C THR A 111 17.03 -4.75 -14.17
N ALA A 112 17.60 -5.54 -15.08
CA ALA A 112 17.31 -5.44 -16.51
C ALA A 112 17.22 -6.80 -17.17
N ALA A 113 16.25 -6.90 -18.08
CA ALA A 113 16.02 -8.02 -18.97
C ALA A 113 15.18 -7.56 -20.18
N PRO A 114 15.27 -8.23 -21.34
CA PRO A 114 14.44 -7.92 -22.51
C PRO A 114 12.93 -8.00 -22.24
N GLU A 115 12.51 -8.87 -21.32
CA GLU A 115 11.11 -9.03 -20.91
C GLU A 115 10.64 -7.92 -19.97
N GLY A 116 11.55 -7.12 -19.43
CA GLY A 116 11.25 -5.99 -18.57
C GLY A 116 12.40 -5.64 -17.63
N SER A 117 12.59 -4.35 -17.42
CA SER A 117 13.62 -3.76 -16.57
C SER A 117 12.98 -2.82 -15.56
N PHE A 118 13.47 -2.85 -14.33
CA PHE A 118 12.99 -1.99 -13.25
C PHE A 118 14.15 -1.49 -12.41
N LEU A 119 14.27 -0.17 -12.31
CA LEU A 119 15.26 0.51 -11.48
C LEU A 119 14.48 1.32 -10.43
N PRO A 120 14.17 0.73 -9.28
CA PRO A 120 13.52 1.46 -8.20
C PRO A 120 14.47 2.53 -7.65
N ALA A 121 13.95 3.65 -7.19
CA ALA A 121 14.77 4.69 -6.56
C ALA A 121 15.59 4.16 -5.36
N ALA A 122 15.07 3.15 -4.67
CA ALA A 122 15.77 2.46 -3.59
C ALA A 122 17.08 1.78 -4.02
N ALA A 123 17.27 1.52 -5.33
CA ALA A 123 18.53 1.02 -5.89
C ALA A 123 19.64 2.08 -5.89
N GLY A 124 19.31 3.37 -5.67
CA GLY A 124 20.28 4.45 -5.69
C GLY A 124 20.95 4.62 -7.06
N TRP A 125 20.18 4.45 -8.14
CA TRP A 125 20.67 4.45 -9.52
C TRP A 125 20.92 5.85 -10.10
N TYR A 126 20.42 6.89 -9.44
CA TYR A 126 20.66 8.30 -9.79
C TYR A 126 21.27 9.07 -8.61
N PRO A 127 21.92 10.23 -8.86
CA PRO A 127 22.44 11.12 -7.82
C PRO A 127 21.34 11.73 -6.95
N ASP A 128 20.96 11.05 -5.87
CA ASP A 128 19.90 11.51 -4.96
C ASP A 128 20.44 12.49 -3.89
N VAL A 129 19.85 13.68 -3.83
CA VAL A 129 20.22 14.75 -2.88
C VAL A 129 19.55 14.63 -1.51
N GLY A 130 18.63 13.67 -1.31
CA GLY A 130 17.99 13.40 -0.02
C GLY A 130 17.00 14.47 0.44
N ALA A 131 16.47 15.25 -0.51
CA ALA A 131 15.43 16.26 -0.32
C ALA A 131 14.52 16.26 -1.56
N LEU A 132 13.36 16.91 -1.50
CA LEU A 132 12.51 17.05 -2.69
C LEU A 132 13.24 17.82 -3.79
N PHE A 133 13.08 17.36 -5.03
CA PHE A 133 13.77 17.92 -6.20
C PHE A 133 12.85 17.92 -7.42
N ALA A 134 13.17 18.74 -8.40
CA ALA A 134 12.58 18.67 -9.74
C ALA A 134 13.55 17.95 -10.68
N TYR A 135 13.05 17.31 -11.73
CA TYR A 135 13.93 16.61 -12.66
C TYR A 135 13.46 16.60 -14.10
N ARG A 136 14.41 16.28 -14.98
CA ARG A 136 14.21 15.93 -16.38
C ARG A 136 15.04 14.69 -16.70
N VAL A 137 14.44 13.70 -17.35
CA VAL A 137 15.11 12.45 -17.74
C VAL A 137 14.97 12.26 -19.24
N SER A 138 16.09 12.26 -19.95
CA SER A 138 16.22 11.78 -21.32
C SER A 138 16.60 10.30 -21.27
N LEU A 139 15.77 9.44 -21.85
CA LEU A 139 15.94 7.99 -21.87
C LEU A 139 16.17 7.51 -23.30
N SER A 140 17.20 6.68 -23.49
CA SER A 140 17.51 6.00 -24.76
C SER A 140 17.56 4.48 -24.55
N LEU A 141 16.82 3.75 -25.39
CA LEU A 141 16.69 2.28 -25.37
C LEU A 141 16.88 1.72 -26.79
N PRO A 142 17.31 0.45 -26.94
CA PRO A 142 17.37 -0.20 -28.25
C PRO A 142 15.97 -0.41 -28.86
N ALA A 143 15.93 -0.71 -30.16
CA ALA A 143 14.67 -0.96 -30.87
C ALA A 143 13.88 -2.13 -30.25
N GLY A 144 12.56 -2.00 -30.20
CA GLY A 144 11.66 -2.97 -29.55
C GLY A 144 11.56 -2.84 -28.04
N GLN A 145 12.28 -1.90 -27.42
CA GLN A 145 12.15 -1.56 -26.00
C GLN A 145 11.60 -0.14 -25.86
N LYS A 146 10.74 0.06 -24.86
CA LYS A 146 10.19 1.37 -24.49
C LYS A 146 10.34 1.56 -23.00
N GLY A 147 10.40 2.80 -22.55
CA GLY A 147 10.57 3.07 -21.13
C GLY A 147 10.05 4.42 -20.71
N LEU A 148 9.87 4.54 -19.40
CA LEU A 148 9.35 5.71 -18.75
C LEU A 148 9.88 5.88 -17.34
N VAL A 149 9.78 7.11 -16.86
CA VAL A 149 9.84 7.48 -15.43
C VAL A 149 8.55 8.26 -15.09
N PRO A 150 8.19 8.41 -13.80
CA PRO A 150 7.14 9.33 -13.40
C PRO A 150 7.31 10.74 -14.03
N GLY A 151 6.19 11.38 -14.36
CA GLY A 151 6.18 12.76 -14.86
C GLY A 151 5.48 12.94 -16.21
N GLU A 152 5.65 14.14 -16.75
CA GLU A 152 5.13 14.54 -18.05
C GLU A 152 6.03 14.01 -19.16
N LEU A 153 5.44 13.33 -20.16
CA LEU A 153 6.13 12.99 -21.40
C LEU A 153 6.27 14.24 -22.27
N VAL A 154 7.48 14.78 -22.35
CA VAL A 154 7.82 16.01 -23.09
C VAL A 154 8.08 15.72 -24.56
N LYS A 155 8.83 14.65 -24.83
CA LYS A 155 9.22 14.23 -26.18
C LYS A 155 9.28 12.72 -26.25
N GLU A 156 8.90 12.16 -27.39
CA GLU A 156 8.96 10.73 -27.68
C GLU A 156 9.30 10.54 -29.15
N ASP A 157 10.22 9.63 -29.45
CA ASP A 157 10.61 9.21 -30.77
C ASP A 157 10.90 7.69 -30.74
N GLU A 158 10.35 6.96 -31.71
CA GLU A 158 10.53 5.52 -31.85
C GLU A 158 10.82 5.21 -33.32
N GLY A 159 11.92 4.50 -33.57
CA GLY A 159 12.32 4.13 -34.92
C GLY A 159 13.31 2.97 -34.96
N ALA A 160 13.90 2.74 -36.13
CA ALA A 160 14.89 1.68 -36.33
C ALA A 160 16.13 1.86 -35.43
N ASP A 161 16.47 3.09 -35.07
CA ASP A 161 17.60 3.44 -34.21
C ASP A 161 17.32 3.28 -32.71
N GLY A 162 16.09 2.88 -32.35
CA GLY A 162 15.66 2.66 -30.97
C GLY A 162 14.54 3.57 -30.52
N TYR A 163 14.36 3.63 -29.20
CA TYR A 163 13.38 4.47 -28.54
C TYR A 163 14.09 5.58 -27.76
N ARG A 164 13.61 6.81 -27.92
CA ARG A 164 14.08 7.98 -27.17
C ARG A 164 12.88 8.73 -26.61
N ALA A 165 12.91 8.98 -25.31
CA ALA A 165 11.88 9.77 -24.66
C ALA A 165 12.46 10.72 -23.63
N GLU A 166 11.78 11.83 -23.42
CA GLU A 166 12.13 12.83 -22.44
C GLU A 166 10.95 13.04 -21.50
N PHE A 167 11.21 12.93 -20.20
CA PHE A 167 10.23 13.10 -19.15
C PHE A 167 10.62 14.28 -18.26
N ALA A 168 9.65 15.08 -17.83
CA ALA A 168 9.86 16.16 -16.89
C ALA A 168 8.95 16.02 -15.67
N PHE A 169 9.51 16.27 -14.49
CA PHE A 169 8.77 16.37 -13.25
C PHE A 169 9.13 17.71 -12.59
N PRO A 170 8.46 18.80 -12.97
CA PRO A 170 8.80 20.15 -12.48
C PRO A 170 8.30 20.40 -11.05
N GLN A 171 7.43 19.54 -10.52
CA GLN A 171 6.97 19.60 -9.14
C GLN A 171 8.01 18.98 -8.19
N PRO A 172 7.97 19.29 -6.88
CA PRO A 172 8.76 18.55 -5.88
C PRO A 172 8.50 17.03 -5.97
N ALA A 173 9.52 16.24 -6.24
CA ALA A 173 9.48 14.77 -6.29
C ALA A 173 10.34 14.15 -5.18
N GLU A 174 9.91 12.99 -4.67
CA GLU A 174 10.67 12.20 -3.69
C GLU A 174 11.62 11.20 -4.35
N SER A 175 11.29 10.73 -5.56
CA SER A 175 11.98 9.61 -6.20
C SER A 175 11.93 9.65 -7.72
N ILE A 176 12.85 8.91 -8.35
CA ILE A 176 12.76 8.52 -9.77
C ILE A 176 12.82 7.00 -9.87
N ASP A 177 11.73 6.40 -10.31
CA ASP A 177 11.64 4.99 -10.64
C ASP A 177 11.61 4.85 -12.17
N LEU A 178 12.43 3.95 -12.72
CA LEU A 178 12.50 3.73 -14.17
C LEU A 178 11.99 2.34 -14.52
N MET A 179 11.09 2.28 -15.49
CA MET A 179 10.58 1.04 -16.06
C MET A 179 10.91 1.00 -17.55
N ALA A 180 11.32 -0.16 -18.05
CA ALA A 180 11.45 -0.41 -19.48
C ALA A 180 10.97 -1.82 -19.84
N GLY A 181 10.51 -2.01 -21.08
CA GLY A 181 10.01 -3.30 -21.56
C GLY A 181 9.47 -3.23 -22.99
N PRO A 182 9.00 -4.36 -23.54
CA PRO A 182 8.49 -4.46 -24.91
C PRO A 182 7.03 -3.98 -25.01
N TYR A 183 6.77 -2.75 -24.59
CA TYR A 183 5.41 -2.27 -24.38
C TYR A 183 4.65 -1.96 -25.70
N VAL A 184 3.39 -2.36 -25.73
CA VAL A 184 2.35 -1.84 -26.62
C VAL A 184 1.67 -0.67 -25.92
N LEU A 185 1.62 0.48 -26.60
CA LEU A 185 1.08 1.71 -26.05
C LEU A 185 -0.35 1.93 -26.53
N ALA A 186 -1.20 2.40 -25.63
CA ALA A 186 -2.48 3.01 -25.97
C ALA A 186 -2.68 4.27 -25.12
N GLU A 187 -3.32 5.29 -25.67
CA GLU A 187 -3.53 6.55 -24.97
C GLU A 187 -4.90 7.17 -25.25
N HIS A 188 -5.39 7.95 -24.30
CA HIS A 188 -6.58 8.78 -24.39
C HIS A 188 -6.28 10.15 -23.76
N ARG A 189 -6.85 11.21 -24.33
CA ARG A 189 -6.85 12.56 -23.76
C ARG A 189 -8.12 12.81 -22.95
N LEU A 190 -7.99 12.93 -21.64
CA LEU A 190 -9.07 13.33 -20.74
C LEU A 190 -9.12 14.85 -20.60
N LYS A 191 -10.31 15.45 -20.74
CA LYS A 191 -10.54 16.85 -20.38
C LYS A 191 -11.03 16.94 -18.94
N LEU A 192 -10.32 17.67 -18.09
CA LEU A 192 -10.69 17.89 -16.69
C LEU A 192 -11.77 18.97 -16.54
N PRO A 193 -12.41 19.08 -15.36
CA PRO A 193 -13.38 20.14 -15.06
C PRO A 193 -12.86 21.56 -15.31
N SER A 194 -11.57 21.83 -15.05
CA SER A 194 -10.95 23.13 -15.36
C SER A 194 -10.79 23.44 -16.86
N GLY A 195 -10.98 22.44 -17.73
CA GLY A 195 -10.68 22.51 -19.16
C GLY A 195 -9.26 22.07 -19.54
N ARG A 196 -8.37 21.83 -18.57
CA ARG A 196 -7.03 21.27 -18.83
C ARG A 196 -7.12 19.82 -19.31
N TYR A 197 -6.22 19.43 -20.21
CA TYR A 197 -6.13 18.04 -20.67
C TYR A 197 -5.09 17.26 -19.86
N VAL A 198 -5.40 15.98 -19.62
CA VAL A 198 -4.50 14.97 -19.06
C VAL A 198 -4.36 13.84 -20.07
N LYS A 199 -3.14 13.37 -20.31
CA LYS A 199 -2.90 12.14 -21.08
C LYS A 199 -3.06 10.93 -20.15
N VAL A 200 -3.92 9.99 -20.50
CA VAL A 200 -4.04 8.69 -19.82
C VAL A 200 -3.42 7.65 -20.76
N ARG A 201 -2.47 6.85 -20.27
CA ARG A 201 -1.69 5.93 -21.11
C ARG A 201 -1.55 4.55 -20.48
N THR A 202 -1.54 3.50 -21.30
CA THR A 202 -1.17 2.14 -20.87
C THR A 202 0.14 1.72 -21.51
N TRP A 203 0.98 1.04 -20.74
CA TRP A 203 2.27 0.47 -21.17
C TRP A 203 2.23 -1.03 -20.92
N PHE A 204 1.60 -1.75 -21.84
CA PHE A 204 1.25 -3.15 -21.65
C PHE A 204 2.17 -4.08 -22.43
N HIS A 205 2.59 -5.17 -21.81
CA HIS A 205 3.25 -6.24 -22.55
C HIS A 205 2.32 -6.77 -23.65
N PRO A 206 2.84 -7.26 -24.80
CA PRO A 206 2.02 -7.58 -25.96
C PRO A 206 0.90 -8.58 -25.65
N GLU A 207 1.13 -9.52 -24.73
CA GLU A 207 0.18 -10.56 -24.32
C GLU A 207 -1.05 -10.06 -23.54
N ILE A 208 -1.03 -8.83 -23.03
CA ILE A 208 -2.14 -8.19 -22.29
C ILE A 208 -2.59 -6.87 -22.92
N ALA A 209 -2.12 -6.54 -24.11
CA ALA A 209 -2.43 -5.27 -24.79
C ALA A 209 -3.94 -5.10 -25.03
N GLU A 210 -4.69 -6.21 -25.15
CA GLU A 210 -6.15 -6.22 -25.29
C GLU A 210 -6.90 -5.61 -24.10
N LEU A 211 -6.26 -5.53 -22.93
CA LEU A 211 -6.86 -4.95 -21.73
C LEU A 211 -6.86 -3.41 -21.75
N ALA A 212 -6.08 -2.78 -22.64
CA ALA A 212 -5.82 -1.36 -22.63
C ALA A 212 -7.08 -0.47 -22.66
N PRO A 213 -8.08 -0.70 -23.54
CA PRO A 213 -9.27 0.16 -23.60
C PRO A 213 -10.01 0.23 -22.26
N GLY A 214 -10.18 -0.92 -21.59
CA GLY A 214 -10.86 -0.97 -20.30
C GLY A 214 -10.12 -0.23 -19.19
N TYR A 215 -8.78 -0.31 -19.16
CA TYR A 215 -7.96 0.44 -18.22
C TYR A 215 -7.98 1.94 -18.49
N LEU A 216 -7.93 2.37 -19.76
CA LEU A 216 -8.01 3.78 -20.13
C LEU A 216 -9.34 4.41 -19.69
N ASP A 217 -10.46 3.73 -19.96
CA ASP A 217 -11.79 4.21 -19.61
C ASP A 217 -12.00 4.31 -18.10
N ASP A 218 -11.61 3.26 -17.35
CA ASP A 218 -11.74 3.27 -15.89
C ASP A 218 -10.81 4.29 -15.26
N SER A 219 -9.56 4.43 -15.74
CA SER A 219 -8.65 5.47 -15.28
C SER A 219 -9.22 6.87 -15.50
N ALA A 220 -9.77 7.14 -16.69
CA ALA A 220 -10.41 8.41 -16.98
C ALA A 220 -11.58 8.70 -16.03
N ARG A 221 -12.45 7.70 -15.79
CA ARG A 221 -13.59 7.81 -14.87
C ARG A 221 -13.15 8.13 -13.43
N TYR A 222 -12.13 7.45 -12.92
CA TYR A 222 -11.62 7.71 -11.56
C TYR A 222 -10.96 9.09 -11.46
N ILE A 223 -10.13 9.47 -12.44
CA ILE A 223 -9.50 10.80 -12.47
C ILE A 223 -10.56 11.90 -12.47
N GLU A 224 -11.62 11.76 -13.26
CA GLU A 224 -12.72 12.72 -13.31
C GLU A 224 -13.47 12.78 -11.96
N ARG A 225 -13.83 11.62 -11.38
CA ARG A 225 -14.50 11.53 -10.08
C ARG A 225 -13.76 12.31 -9.01
N TYR A 226 -12.46 12.07 -8.86
CA TYR A 226 -11.65 12.72 -7.83
C TYR A 226 -11.35 14.18 -8.15
N SER A 227 -11.23 14.53 -9.43
CA SER A 227 -11.07 15.92 -9.84
C SER A 227 -12.29 16.78 -9.44
N ARG A 228 -13.50 16.21 -9.51
CA ARG A 228 -14.73 16.89 -9.05
C ARG A 228 -14.81 17.01 -7.53
N LEU A 229 -14.35 15.98 -6.81
CA LEU A 229 -14.40 15.94 -5.34
C LEU A 229 -13.36 16.86 -4.67
N ILE A 230 -12.11 16.77 -5.10
CA ILE A 230 -10.94 17.34 -4.41
C ILE A 230 -10.42 18.58 -5.14
N GLY A 231 -10.42 18.51 -6.47
CA GLY A 231 -9.80 19.49 -7.36
C GLY A 231 -8.98 18.80 -8.45
N ASP A 232 -8.75 19.52 -9.53
CA ASP A 232 -8.09 19.07 -10.75
C ASP A 232 -6.86 18.16 -10.56
N TYR A 233 -6.82 17.03 -11.29
CA TYR A 233 -5.74 16.03 -11.24
C TYR A 233 -4.34 16.64 -11.34
N PRO A 234 -3.40 16.36 -10.42
CA PRO A 234 -2.22 17.19 -10.28
C PRO A 234 -1.20 17.14 -11.42
N PHE A 235 -1.16 16.06 -12.20
CA PHE A 235 -0.12 15.82 -13.18
C PHE A 235 -0.64 16.01 -14.61
N ALA A 236 0.28 16.11 -15.58
CA ALA A 236 -0.05 16.19 -17.00
C ALA A 236 -0.44 14.84 -17.61
N MET A 237 -0.02 13.75 -16.97
CA MET A 237 -0.22 12.38 -17.45
C MET A 237 -0.54 11.43 -16.29
N PHE A 238 -1.31 10.37 -16.57
CA PHE A 238 -1.42 9.18 -15.74
C PHE A 238 -1.10 7.92 -16.57
N SER A 239 -0.24 7.02 -16.06
CA SER A 239 0.12 5.78 -16.74
C SER A 239 -0.24 4.52 -15.94
N VAL A 240 -0.78 3.50 -16.60
CA VAL A 240 -0.85 2.13 -16.08
C VAL A 240 0.21 1.30 -16.78
N VAL A 241 1.18 0.79 -16.02
CA VAL A 241 2.36 0.09 -16.55
C VAL A 241 2.32 -1.35 -16.10
N SER A 242 2.52 -2.27 -17.03
CA SER A 242 2.58 -3.70 -16.71
C SER A 242 4.00 -4.15 -16.36
N SER A 243 4.12 -5.01 -15.36
CA SER A 243 5.38 -5.62 -14.92
C SER A 243 5.43 -7.11 -15.29
N PRO A 244 6.61 -7.65 -15.66
CA PRO A 244 6.80 -9.10 -15.75
C PRO A 244 6.77 -9.79 -14.37
N THR A 245 6.98 -9.04 -13.28
CA THR A 245 6.98 -9.55 -11.89
C THR A 245 5.64 -9.28 -11.19
N PRO A 246 5.27 -10.08 -10.16
CA PRO A 246 4.01 -9.91 -9.42
C PRO A 246 4.07 -8.70 -8.46
N THR A 247 4.10 -7.49 -9.01
CA THR A 247 4.19 -6.23 -8.27
C THR A 247 2.87 -5.46 -8.21
N GLY A 248 2.81 -4.47 -7.31
CA GLY A 248 1.77 -3.45 -7.24
C GLY A 248 2.28 -2.20 -6.54
N PHE A 249 2.83 -1.27 -7.30
CA PHE A 249 3.38 -0.01 -6.80
C PHE A 249 2.62 1.19 -7.38
N GLY A 250 2.23 2.12 -6.51
CA GLY A 250 1.76 3.45 -6.90
C GLY A 250 2.90 4.45 -6.84
N MET A 251 3.12 5.20 -7.92
CA MET A 251 4.05 6.33 -7.98
C MET A 251 3.29 7.59 -8.38
N PRO A 252 3.86 8.80 -8.21
CA PRO A 252 3.28 9.99 -8.81
C PRO A 252 3.06 9.77 -10.32
N SER A 253 1.90 10.15 -10.84
CA SER A 253 1.51 10.00 -12.25
C SER A 253 1.42 8.56 -12.82
N LEU A 254 1.61 7.50 -12.03
CA LEU A 254 1.53 6.14 -12.58
C LEU A 254 1.27 5.04 -11.54
N THR A 255 0.82 3.88 -12.02
CA THR A 255 0.82 2.62 -11.26
C THR A 255 1.54 1.53 -12.05
N TYR A 256 2.35 0.73 -11.37
CA TYR A 256 3.11 -0.39 -11.92
C TYR A 256 2.61 -1.70 -11.32
N LEU A 257 2.00 -2.55 -12.15
CA LEU A 257 1.28 -3.75 -11.71
C LEU A 257 1.72 -4.98 -12.50
N GLY A 258 1.84 -6.13 -11.85
CA GLY A 258 2.15 -7.39 -12.53
C GLY A 258 1.13 -7.75 -13.61
N ARG A 259 1.58 -8.25 -14.76
CA ARG A 259 0.70 -8.64 -15.88
C ARG A 259 -0.39 -9.64 -15.48
N GLU A 260 -0.07 -10.59 -14.60
CA GLU A 260 -1.05 -11.55 -14.05
C GLU A 260 -2.07 -10.88 -13.13
N VAL A 261 -1.66 -9.82 -12.43
CA VAL A 261 -2.54 -9.03 -11.56
C VAL A 261 -3.51 -8.23 -12.44
N LEU A 262 -3.02 -7.59 -13.51
CA LEU A 262 -3.84 -6.80 -14.43
C LEU A 262 -4.97 -7.60 -15.10
N ARG A 263 -4.85 -8.94 -15.21
CA ARG A 263 -5.92 -9.81 -15.72
C ARG A 263 -7.08 -10.01 -14.75
N LEU A 264 -6.89 -9.71 -13.46
CA LEU A 264 -7.90 -9.96 -12.44
C LEU A 264 -9.01 -8.90 -12.52
N PRO A 265 -10.29 -9.28 -12.71
CA PRO A 265 -11.38 -8.32 -12.96
C PRO A 265 -11.54 -7.25 -11.86
N PHE A 266 -11.28 -7.60 -10.61
CA PHE A 266 -11.43 -6.67 -9.48
C PHE A 266 -10.43 -5.52 -9.51
N ILE A 267 -9.28 -5.65 -10.19
CA ILE A 267 -8.26 -4.59 -10.22
C ILE A 267 -8.83 -3.32 -10.82
N ARG A 268 -9.55 -3.44 -11.93
CA ARG A 268 -10.20 -2.30 -12.59
C ARG A 268 -11.31 -1.68 -11.75
N ALA A 269 -12.10 -2.51 -11.04
CA ALA A 269 -13.26 -2.07 -10.30
C ALA A 269 -12.94 -1.42 -8.94
N THR A 270 -11.84 -1.82 -8.28
CA THR A 270 -11.50 -1.34 -6.95
C THR A 270 -10.07 -0.77 -6.86
N SER A 271 -9.06 -1.60 -7.13
CA SER A 271 -7.65 -1.25 -6.85
C SER A 271 -7.16 -0.09 -7.72
N LEU A 272 -7.51 -0.04 -9.00
CA LEU A 272 -7.09 1.01 -9.92
C LEU A 272 -7.51 2.40 -9.43
N GLY A 273 -8.75 2.52 -8.95
CA GLY A 273 -9.26 3.77 -8.43
C GLY A 273 -8.60 4.19 -7.10
N HIS A 274 -8.18 3.22 -6.28
CA HIS A 274 -7.37 3.46 -5.07
C HIS A 274 -5.99 4.03 -5.45
N GLU A 275 -5.28 3.38 -6.36
CA GLU A 275 -3.96 3.81 -6.85
C GLU A 275 -4.01 5.19 -7.54
N ILE A 276 -5.07 5.46 -8.31
CA ILE A 276 -5.27 6.77 -8.92
C ILE A 276 -5.45 7.85 -7.86
N LEU A 277 -6.25 7.59 -6.81
CA LEU A 277 -6.48 8.56 -5.75
C LEU A 277 -5.19 8.92 -4.99
N HIS A 278 -4.22 8.01 -4.91
CA HIS A 278 -2.92 8.33 -4.33
C HIS A 278 -2.17 9.47 -5.05
N ASN A 279 -2.55 9.82 -6.28
CA ASN A 279 -2.02 10.98 -6.97
C ASN A 279 -2.38 12.30 -6.28
N TRP A 280 -3.48 12.36 -5.52
CA TRP A 280 -3.78 13.48 -4.62
C TRP A 280 -3.18 13.24 -3.25
N TRP A 281 -3.34 12.04 -2.67
CA TRP A 281 -2.95 11.71 -1.30
C TRP A 281 -1.81 10.70 -1.25
N GLY A 282 -0.62 11.10 -0.82
CA GLY A 282 0.58 10.25 -0.90
C GLY A 282 1.58 10.80 -1.91
N ASN A 283 1.13 11.04 -3.14
CA ASN A 283 1.97 11.56 -4.23
C ASN A 283 1.70 13.02 -4.60
N GLY A 284 0.54 13.56 -4.22
CA GLY A 284 0.16 14.95 -4.44
C GLY A 284 0.34 15.81 -3.19
N VAL A 285 -0.04 15.29 -2.03
CA VAL A 285 0.33 15.79 -0.70
C VAL A 285 1.10 14.67 -0.01
N TYR A 286 2.35 14.92 0.34
CA TYR A 286 3.24 13.92 0.91
C TYR A 286 2.93 13.72 2.40
N PRO A 287 2.79 12.48 2.89
CA PRO A 287 2.65 12.24 4.32
C PRO A 287 3.92 12.64 5.08
N ASP A 288 3.78 13.32 6.22
CA ASP A 288 4.87 13.38 7.19
C ASP A 288 5.00 12.02 7.88
N TRP A 289 5.86 11.16 7.35
CA TRP A 289 6.09 9.81 7.88
C TRP A 289 6.50 9.79 9.36
N ARG A 290 7.07 10.87 9.90
CA ARG A 290 7.39 10.97 11.34
C ARG A 290 6.16 11.19 12.22
N ARG A 291 5.05 11.60 11.62
CA ARG A 291 3.76 11.89 12.27
C ARG A 291 2.65 10.95 11.81
N GLY A 292 3.00 9.92 11.05
CA GLY A 292 2.11 8.87 10.60
C GLY A 292 1.52 9.09 9.20
N ASN A 293 1.21 7.99 8.54
CA ASN A 293 0.67 7.94 7.20
C ASN A 293 -0.86 7.99 7.22
N TRP A 294 -1.41 9.19 6.98
CA TRP A 294 -2.86 9.41 6.88
C TRP A 294 -3.42 9.04 5.49
N ALA A 295 -2.56 8.96 4.47
CA ALA A 295 -2.99 8.84 3.08
C ALA A 295 -3.69 7.50 2.81
N GLU A 296 -3.17 6.39 3.33
CA GLU A 296 -3.79 5.05 3.18
C GLU A 296 -5.24 5.02 3.68
N GLY A 297 -5.47 5.59 4.88
CA GLY A 297 -6.78 5.65 5.48
C GLY A 297 -7.75 6.54 4.70
N LEU A 298 -7.30 7.71 4.26
CA LEU A 298 -8.12 8.63 3.48
C LEU A 298 -8.44 8.05 2.10
N THR A 299 -7.47 7.43 1.45
CA THR A 299 -7.65 6.74 0.18
C THR A 299 -8.61 5.56 0.31
N THR A 300 -8.46 4.73 1.34
CA THR A 300 -9.39 3.62 1.65
C THR A 300 -10.82 4.13 1.84
N PHE A 301 -11.00 5.27 2.51
CA PHE A 301 -12.31 5.87 2.72
C PHE A 301 -12.94 6.39 1.41
N LEU A 302 -12.18 7.15 0.63
CA LEU A 302 -12.67 7.85 -0.56
C LEU A 302 -12.73 6.99 -1.84
N ALA A 303 -12.01 5.85 -1.86
CA ALA A 303 -12.06 4.86 -2.92
C ALA A 303 -12.87 3.64 -2.45
N ASP A 304 -12.25 2.72 -1.71
CA ASP A 304 -12.79 1.40 -1.42
C ASP A 304 -14.16 1.45 -0.72
N TYR A 305 -14.28 2.27 0.32
CA TYR A 305 -15.53 2.43 1.06
C TYR A 305 -16.57 3.22 0.28
N ALA A 306 -16.17 4.30 -0.41
CA ALA A 306 -17.08 5.05 -1.27
C ALA A 306 -17.69 4.20 -2.39
N TYR A 307 -16.95 3.23 -2.95
CA TYR A 307 -17.53 2.29 -3.93
C TYR A 307 -18.57 1.37 -3.31
N LYS A 308 -18.36 0.96 -2.05
CA LYS A 308 -19.37 0.20 -1.31
C LYS A 308 -20.60 1.04 -0.96
N GLU A 309 -20.44 2.35 -0.75
CA GLU A 309 -21.58 3.27 -0.65
C GLU A 309 -22.34 3.37 -2.00
N ASP A 310 -21.62 3.43 -3.12
CA ASP A 310 -22.23 3.44 -4.46
C ASP A 310 -22.99 2.13 -4.79
N GLU A 311 -22.50 0.98 -4.30
CA GLU A 311 -23.19 -0.31 -4.39
C GLU A 311 -24.47 -0.37 -3.52
N GLY A 312 -24.55 0.46 -2.47
CA GLY A 312 -25.72 0.61 -1.60
C GLY A 312 -25.44 0.39 -0.11
N GLU A 313 -26.39 0.80 0.74
CA GLU A 313 -26.25 0.80 2.20
C GLU A 313 -25.88 -0.56 2.81
N ALA A 314 -26.41 -1.65 2.26
CA ALA A 314 -26.09 -2.99 2.72
C ALA A 314 -24.60 -3.32 2.50
N ALA A 315 -24.04 -2.99 1.33
CA ALA A 315 -22.64 -3.25 1.01
C ALA A 315 -21.70 -2.38 1.87
N ALA A 316 -22.04 -1.10 2.06
CA ALA A 316 -21.31 -0.21 2.96
C ALA A 316 -21.33 -0.70 4.41
N ARG A 317 -22.51 -1.12 4.90
CA ARG A 317 -22.68 -1.68 6.25
C ARG A 317 -21.86 -2.95 6.47
N GLU A 318 -21.87 -3.86 5.50
CA GLU A 318 -21.08 -5.10 5.56
C GLU A 318 -19.58 -4.82 5.62
N MET A 319 -19.09 -3.80 4.89
CA MET A 319 -17.68 -3.40 4.95
C MET A 319 -17.31 -2.87 6.34
N ARG A 320 -18.11 -1.97 6.92
CA ARG A 320 -17.88 -1.43 8.27
C ARG A 320 -17.92 -2.54 9.34
N MET A 321 -18.90 -3.43 9.24
CA MET A 321 -19.01 -4.58 10.11
C MET A 321 -17.76 -5.48 10.00
N GLY A 322 -17.27 -5.73 8.79
CA GLY A 322 -16.03 -6.47 8.56
C GLY A 322 -14.80 -5.81 9.19
N TRP A 323 -14.71 -4.48 9.14
CA TRP A 323 -13.64 -3.73 9.80
C TRP A 323 -13.69 -3.82 11.33
N LEU A 324 -14.88 -3.71 11.93
CA LEU A 324 -15.03 -3.87 13.38
C LEU A 324 -14.77 -5.31 13.84
N ARG A 325 -15.15 -6.29 13.02
CA ARG A 325 -14.80 -7.70 13.25
C ARG A 325 -13.29 -7.92 13.20
N ASP A 326 -12.61 -7.34 12.22
CA ASP A 326 -11.15 -7.38 12.14
C ASP A 326 -10.51 -6.76 13.40
N TYR A 327 -11.04 -5.64 13.89
CA TYR A 327 -10.55 -5.02 15.13
C TYR A 327 -10.83 -5.84 16.39
N ALA A 328 -11.98 -6.52 16.46
CA ALA A 328 -12.31 -7.42 17.56
C ALA A 328 -11.30 -8.57 17.69
N ALA A 329 -10.68 -8.99 16.57
CA ALA A 329 -9.62 -9.98 16.53
C ALA A 329 -8.24 -9.48 17.01
N VAL A 330 -8.05 -8.17 17.15
CA VAL A 330 -6.77 -7.61 17.63
C VAL A 330 -6.64 -7.86 19.15
N PRO A 331 -5.59 -8.54 19.63
CA PRO A 331 -5.44 -8.81 21.06
C PRO A 331 -5.37 -7.51 21.89
N PRO A 332 -5.86 -7.50 23.15
CA PRO A 332 -5.75 -6.34 24.02
C PRO A 332 -4.29 -5.90 24.21
N GLY A 333 -4.02 -4.60 24.02
CA GLY A 333 -2.70 -4.01 24.19
C GLY A 333 -1.79 -4.07 22.96
N GLU A 334 -2.20 -4.74 21.88
CA GLU A 334 -1.43 -4.83 20.62
C GLU A 334 -1.81 -3.75 19.59
N ASP A 335 -2.82 -2.94 19.87
CA ASP A 335 -3.18 -1.81 18.99
C ASP A 335 -2.39 -0.54 19.34
N PHE A 336 -2.35 0.40 18.40
CA PHE A 336 -1.53 1.59 18.50
C PHE A 336 -2.22 2.83 17.88
N PRO A 337 -1.75 4.06 18.21
CA PRO A 337 -2.27 5.29 17.62
C PRO A 337 -2.06 5.39 16.11
N LEU A 338 -2.98 6.02 15.38
CA LEU A 338 -2.81 6.26 13.94
C LEU A 338 -1.59 7.14 13.60
N LYS A 339 -1.20 8.05 14.51
CA LYS A 339 0.02 8.86 14.35
C LYS A 339 1.32 8.03 14.27
N ASP A 340 1.28 6.77 14.72
CA ASP A 340 2.43 5.87 14.73
C ASP A 340 2.40 4.88 13.55
N PHE A 341 1.30 4.85 12.79
CA PHE A 341 1.21 4.05 11.56
C PHE A 341 2.06 4.65 10.45
N THR A 342 2.94 3.85 9.84
CA THR A 342 3.74 4.27 8.67
C THR A 342 3.34 3.45 7.46
N SER A 343 3.59 2.15 7.50
CA SER A 343 3.25 1.23 6.42
C SER A 343 2.65 -0.06 6.97
N ARG A 344 2.08 -0.87 6.06
CA ARG A 344 1.59 -2.20 6.39
C ARG A 344 2.77 -3.15 6.63
N GLN A 345 3.23 -3.20 7.89
CA GLN A 345 4.30 -4.12 8.31
C GLN A 345 3.78 -5.50 8.72
N HIS A 346 2.52 -5.59 9.18
CA HIS A 346 1.87 -6.81 9.64
C HIS A 346 0.33 -6.66 9.62
N GLY A 347 -0.40 -7.73 9.98
CA GLY A 347 -1.87 -7.76 9.96
C GLY A 347 -2.53 -6.65 10.80
N ILE A 348 -2.09 -6.46 12.05
CA ILE A 348 -2.63 -5.42 12.94
C ILE A 348 -2.38 -4.01 12.37
N ALA A 349 -1.20 -3.75 11.80
CA ALA A 349 -0.92 -2.47 11.15
C ALA A 349 -1.89 -2.16 10.01
N SER A 350 -2.32 -3.19 9.25
CA SER A 350 -3.36 -3.02 8.22
C SER A 350 -4.71 -2.64 8.82
N ILE A 351 -5.10 -3.26 9.95
CA ILE A 351 -6.38 -3.00 10.61
C ILE A 351 -6.41 -1.55 11.13
N ILE A 352 -5.31 -1.08 11.70
CA ILE A 352 -5.21 0.28 12.24
C ILE A 352 -5.05 1.30 11.10
N GLY A 353 -4.04 1.17 10.26
CA GLY A 353 -3.71 2.16 9.22
C GLY A 353 -4.74 2.31 8.10
N TYR A 354 -5.54 1.28 7.83
CA TYR A 354 -6.55 1.30 6.77
C TYR A 354 -7.95 1.31 7.36
N ASN A 355 -8.35 0.27 8.11
CA ASN A 355 -9.72 0.12 8.57
C ASN A 355 -10.09 1.18 9.63
N LYS A 356 -9.30 1.31 10.70
CA LYS A 356 -9.54 2.35 11.74
C LYS A 356 -9.48 3.73 11.10
N ALA A 357 -8.45 4.01 10.31
CA ALA A 357 -8.27 5.30 9.68
C ALA A 357 -9.47 5.68 8.78
N ALA A 358 -9.97 4.76 7.95
CA ALA A 358 -11.15 5.00 7.13
C ALA A 358 -12.41 5.23 7.97
N MET A 359 -12.61 4.48 9.05
CA MET A 359 -13.69 4.71 10.02
C MET A 359 -13.58 6.07 10.72
N VAL A 360 -12.36 6.55 10.98
CA VAL A 360 -12.15 7.90 11.54
C VAL A 360 -12.58 8.98 10.55
N PHE A 361 -12.28 8.83 9.26
CA PHE A 361 -12.79 9.76 8.24
C PHE A 361 -14.30 9.66 8.05
N LEU A 362 -14.88 8.46 8.14
CA LEU A 362 -16.34 8.28 8.16
C LEU A 362 -16.99 9.03 9.34
N MET A 363 -16.52 8.78 10.57
CA MET A 363 -17.03 9.44 11.77
C MET A 363 -16.83 10.96 11.71
N LEU A 364 -15.73 11.42 11.11
CA LEU A 364 -15.49 12.84 10.89
C LEU A 364 -16.53 13.43 9.94
N ARG A 365 -16.76 12.80 8.78
CA ARG A 365 -17.78 13.20 7.80
C ARG A 365 -19.18 13.22 8.42
N ASP A 366 -19.51 12.23 9.24
CA ASP A 366 -20.80 12.15 9.93
C ASP A 366 -20.97 13.27 10.96
N ARG A 367 -19.88 13.65 11.65
CA ARG A 367 -19.89 14.74 12.63
C ARG A 367 -20.07 16.11 11.99
N ILE A 368 -19.28 16.42 10.97
CA ILE A 368 -19.23 17.78 10.39
C ILE A 368 -20.16 17.96 9.18
N GLY A 369 -20.76 16.87 8.71
CA GLY A 369 -21.57 16.84 7.50
C GLY A 369 -20.75 16.71 6.21
N ARG A 370 -21.39 16.15 5.17
CA ARG A 370 -20.76 15.88 3.87
C ARG A 370 -20.14 17.14 3.24
N ASP A 371 -20.89 18.24 3.17
CA ASP A 371 -20.44 19.45 2.48
C ASP A 371 -19.21 20.08 3.16
N ALA A 372 -19.17 20.10 4.49
CA ALA A 372 -18.00 20.59 5.22
C ALA A 372 -16.80 19.65 5.06
N PHE A 373 -17.04 18.34 5.03
CA PHE A 373 -15.99 17.36 4.75
C PHE A 373 -15.38 17.57 3.36
N GLU A 374 -16.21 17.69 2.32
CA GLU A 374 -15.74 17.92 0.95
C GLU A 374 -14.97 19.24 0.83
N ARG A 375 -15.46 20.33 1.43
CA ARG A 375 -14.69 21.60 1.52
C ARG A 375 -13.38 21.43 2.27
N GLY A 376 -13.35 20.63 3.33
CA GLY A 376 -12.13 20.32 4.09
C GLY A 376 -11.07 19.63 3.23
N LEU A 377 -11.47 18.66 2.41
CA LEU A 377 -10.58 18.01 1.42
C LEU A 377 -10.01 19.03 0.43
N GLN A 378 -10.86 19.90 -0.11
CA GLN A 378 -10.47 20.93 -1.08
C GLN A 378 -9.50 21.95 -0.46
N LEU A 379 -9.77 22.42 0.77
CA LEU A 379 -8.88 23.33 1.50
C LEU A 379 -7.52 22.67 1.78
N PHE A 380 -7.52 21.42 2.23
CA PHE A 380 -6.30 20.67 2.48
C PHE A 380 -5.47 20.51 1.20
N TRP A 381 -6.12 20.14 0.08
CA TRP A 381 -5.49 20.05 -1.23
C TRP A 381 -4.86 21.37 -1.66
N GLN A 382 -5.63 22.46 -1.64
CA GLN A 382 -5.18 23.78 -2.10
C GLN A 382 -3.95 24.30 -1.33
N ARG A 383 -3.87 24.02 -0.03
CA ARG A 383 -2.79 24.52 0.84
C ARG A 383 -1.52 23.66 0.81
N HIS A 384 -1.69 22.35 0.65
CA HIS A 384 -0.62 21.37 0.86
C HIS A 384 -0.21 20.60 -0.39
N ARG A 385 -0.84 20.83 -1.55
CA ARG A 385 -0.38 20.26 -2.82
C ARG A 385 1.12 20.51 -3.03
N PHE A 386 1.83 19.42 -3.29
CA PHE A 386 3.29 19.26 -3.42
C PHE A 386 4.10 19.67 -2.18
N LYS A 387 3.52 19.49 -1.00
CA LYS A 387 4.20 19.68 0.30
C LYS A 387 4.01 18.46 1.17
N THR A 388 4.85 18.35 2.19
CA THR A 388 4.66 17.39 3.29
C THR A 388 3.63 17.92 4.28
N ALA A 389 2.69 17.07 4.70
CA ALA A 389 1.66 17.39 5.68
C ALA A 389 1.33 16.17 6.57
N GLY A 390 0.95 16.43 7.81
CA GLY A 390 0.52 15.40 8.77
C GLY A 390 -0.94 15.56 9.18
N TRP A 391 -1.32 14.83 10.23
CA TRP A 391 -2.67 14.87 10.79
C TRP A 391 -3.11 16.25 11.31
N ALA A 392 -2.18 17.09 11.75
CA ALA A 392 -2.49 18.42 12.27
C ALA A 392 -2.97 19.39 11.16
N GLU A 393 -2.39 19.28 9.97
CA GLU A 393 -2.80 20.04 8.80
C GLU A 393 -4.18 19.59 8.31
N LEU A 394 -4.47 18.28 8.34
CA LEU A 394 -5.83 17.75 8.10
C LEU A 394 -6.84 18.29 9.13
N GLU A 395 -6.52 18.19 10.43
CA GLU A 395 -7.37 18.72 11.52
C GLU A 395 -7.72 20.19 11.26
N THR A 396 -6.71 21.01 10.93
CA THR A 396 -6.88 22.43 10.66
C THR A 396 -7.82 22.68 9.47
N ALA A 397 -7.63 21.95 8.36
CA ALA A 397 -8.46 22.12 7.16
C ALA A 397 -9.92 21.73 7.41
N PHE A 398 -10.18 20.63 8.12
CA PHE A 398 -11.55 20.21 8.44
C PHE A 398 -12.21 21.11 9.50
N ALA A 399 -11.47 21.58 10.50
CA ALA A 399 -12.01 22.48 11.52
C ALA A 399 -12.41 23.84 10.93
N GLU A 400 -11.63 24.35 9.98
CA GLU A 400 -11.98 25.57 9.25
C GLU A 400 -13.20 25.37 8.35
N ALA A 401 -13.26 24.24 7.62
CA ALA A 401 -14.36 23.97 6.70
C ALA A 401 -15.72 23.77 7.41
N SER A 402 -15.71 23.27 8.64
CA SER A 402 -16.89 23.04 9.47
C SER A 402 -17.22 24.20 10.41
N GLY A 403 -16.23 25.02 10.79
CA GLY A 403 -16.37 26.00 11.87
C GLY A 403 -16.40 25.39 13.27
N GLU A 404 -16.06 24.10 13.41
CA GLU A 404 -16.05 23.39 14.69
C GLU A 404 -14.64 23.14 15.24
N PRO A 405 -14.44 23.17 16.58
CA PRO A 405 -13.21 22.68 17.18
C PRO A 405 -13.14 21.15 17.09
N LEU A 406 -12.17 20.63 16.32
CA LEU A 406 -11.97 19.19 16.11
C LEU A 406 -10.84 18.57 16.94
N ARG A 407 -10.15 19.36 17.77
CA ARG A 407 -8.99 18.91 18.55
C ARG A 407 -9.25 17.69 19.42
N ASP A 408 -10.41 17.63 20.06
CA ASP A 408 -10.78 16.49 20.91
C ASP A 408 -11.02 15.22 20.08
N PHE A 409 -11.59 15.37 18.89
CA PHE A 409 -11.82 14.27 17.95
C PHE A 409 -10.49 13.66 17.48
N PHE A 410 -9.57 14.49 17.00
CA PHE A 410 -8.26 14.03 16.52
C PHE A 410 -7.39 13.50 17.67
N ARG A 411 -7.45 14.11 18.87
CA ARG A 411 -6.78 13.56 20.05
C ARG A 411 -7.26 12.13 20.35
N GLN A 412 -8.58 11.91 20.39
CA GLN A 412 -9.15 10.61 20.71
C GLN A 412 -8.82 9.55 19.65
N TRP A 413 -9.00 9.90 18.37
CA TRP A 413 -9.02 8.88 17.31
C TRP A 413 -7.68 8.69 16.62
N VAL A 414 -6.83 9.72 16.60
CA VAL A 414 -5.52 9.69 15.92
C VAL A 414 -4.38 9.51 16.91
N GLN A 415 -4.41 10.21 18.05
CA GLN A 415 -3.27 10.27 18.98
C GLN A 415 -3.29 9.17 20.03
N GLN A 416 -4.44 8.51 20.26
CA GLN A 416 -4.60 7.45 21.24
C GLN A 416 -4.86 6.08 20.59
N PRO A 417 -4.35 4.99 21.20
CA PRO A 417 -4.74 3.63 20.81
C PRO A 417 -6.16 3.33 21.30
N GLY A 418 -6.67 2.15 20.96
CA GLY A 418 -7.94 1.69 21.48
C GLY A 418 -9.17 2.26 20.78
N SER A 419 -10.29 1.96 21.41
CA SER A 419 -11.61 2.56 21.19
C SER A 419 -12.24 2.85 22.56
N PRO A 420 -12.82 4.04 22.79
CA PRO A 420 -13.58 4.30 24.00
C PRO A 420 -14.74 3.32 24.20
N PRO A 421 -15.14 3.04 25.44
CA PRO A 421 -16.39 2.32 25.71
C PRO A 421 -17.58 3.01 25.04
N PHE A 422 -18.46 2.24 24.41
CA PHE A 422 -19.63 2.73 23.71
C PHE A 422 -20.89 2.02 24.22
N ALA A 423 -21.88 2.80 24.66
CA ALA A 423 -23.13 2.29 25.22
C ALA A 423 -24.37 2.61 24.35
N GLY A 424 -24.18 3.25 23.19
CA GLY A 424 -25.28 3.63 22.29
C GLY A 424 -25.73 2.49 21.36
N ALA A 425 -26.85 2.71 20.67
CA ALA A 425 -27.23 1.88 19.54
C ALA A 425 -26.43 2.29 18.30
N ASP A 426 -25.93 1.31 17.55
CA ASP A 426 -25.19 1.50 16.31
C ASP A 426 -25.51 0.35 15.34
N PRO A 427 -26.76 0.27 14.83
CA PRO A 427 -27.24 -0.83 13.99
C PRO A 427 -26.50 -0.89 12.64
N ASP A 428 -25.89 0.22 12.25
CA ASP A 428 -25.19 0.43 10.98
C ASP A 428 -23.67 0.40 11.11
N PHE A 429 -23.11 0.12 12.30
CA PHE A 429 -21.67 -0.01 12.53
C PHE A 429 -20.87 1.23 12.11
N ARG A 430 -21.35 2.43 12.40
CA ARG A 430 -20.73 3.70 12.00
C ARG A 430 -19.70 4.20 12.99
N VAL A 431 -19.61 3.60 14.18
CA VAL A 431 -18.67 4.01 15.24
C VAL A 431 -17.52 3.01 15.34
N TRP A 432 -16.27 3.51 15.35
CA TRP A 432 -15.12 2.66 15.66
C TRP A 432 -15.18 2.22 17.12
N ARG A 433 -15.45 0.94 17.34
CA ARG A 433 -15.57 0.35 18.67
C ARG A 433 -15.15 -1.10 18.66
N ARG A 434 -14.66 -1.58 19.80
CA ARG A 434 -14.50 -3.00 20.02
C ARG A 434 -15.87 -3.65 20.19
N ILE A 435 -16.20 -4.55 19.28
CA ILE A 435 -17.38 -5.41 19.39
C ILE A 435 -16.92 -6.71 20.05
N ASP A 436 -17.74 -7.25 20.95
CA ASP A 436 -17.49 -8.57 21.53
C ASP A 436 -17.35 -9.60 20.40
N PRO A 437 -16.20 -10.27 20.25
CA PRO A 437 -16.01 -11.28 19.23
C PRO A 437 -17.13 -12.33 19.22
N ALA A 438 -17.72 -12.64 20.37
CA ALA A 438 -18.79 -13.63 20.55
C ALA A 438 -20.02 -13.40 19.65
N VAL A 439 -20.31 -12.16 19.26
CA VAL A 439 -21.43 -11.85 18.38
C VAL A 439 -21.15 -12.17 16.91
N PHE A 440 -19.88 -12.42 16.56
CA PHE A 440 -19.47 -12.81 15.22
C PHE A 440 -19.13 -14.29 15.15
N PRO A 441 -19.47 -14.95 14.02
CA PRO A 441 -18.96 -16.29 13.74
C PRO A 441 -17.43 -16.25 13.69
N PRO A 442 -16.73 -17.27 14.23
CA PRO A 442 -15.28 -17.28 14.25
C PRO A 442 -14.73 -17.37 12.82
N ILE A 443 -13.70 -16.57 12.54
CA ILE A 443 -13.01 -16.54 11.24
C ILE A 443 -11.51 -16.81 11.41
N LEU A 444 -10.87 -17.31 10.35
CA LEU A 444 -9.46 -17.69 10.35
C LEU A 444 -8.52 -16.52 10.72
N ARG A 445 -8.95 -15.29 10.40
CA ARG A 445 -8.22 -14.06 10.70
C ARG A 445 -7.95 -13.87 12.18
N GLU A 446 -8.80 -14.38 13.07
CA GLU A 446 -8.59 -14.32 14.53
C GLU A 446 -7.29 -14.99 14.98
N VAL A 447 -6.79 -15.95 14.21
CA VAL A 447 -5.49 -16.58 14.44
C VAL A 447 -4.43 -15.97 13.52
N PHE A 448 -4.73 -15.71 12.25
CA PHE A 448 -3.73 -15.27 11.27
C PHE A 448 -3.12 -13.90 11.59
N VAL A 449 -3.81 -13.01 12.31
CA VAL A 449 -3.26 -11.69 12.68
C VAL A 449 -2.53 -11.69 14.03
N ALA A 450 -2.43 -12.84 14.69
CA ALA A 450 -1.80 -12.97 15.99
C ALA A 450 -0.38 -13.57 15.84
N PRO A 451 0.68 -12.74 15.75
CA PRO A 451 2.05 -13.22 15.58
C PRO A 451 2.54 -14.13 16.72
N GLN A 452 1.92 -14.02 17.90
CA GLN A 452 2.16 -14.84 19.08
C GLN A 452 1.33 -16.14 19.12
N ALA A 453 0.53 -16.43 18.08
CA ALA A 453 -0.27 -17.64 18.07
C ALA A 453 0.63 -18.89 18.17
N SER A 454 0.25 -19.82 19.05
CA SER A 454 1.00 -21.07 19.19
C SER A 454 0.68 -22.01 18.03
N VAL A 455 1.71 -22.68 17.51
CA VAL A 455 1.55 -23.72 16.49
C VAL A 455 1.53 -25.08 17.18
N VAL A 456 0.52 -25.90 16.91
CA VAL A 456 0.34 -27.24 17.48
C VAL A 456 0.23 -28.25 16.35
N LEU A 457 0.99 -29.35 16.44
CA LEU A 457 0.81 -30.52 15.58
C LEU A 457 -0.07 -31.52 16.32
N ALA A 458 -1.17 -31.92 15.69
CA ALA A 458 -2.06 -32.91 16.25
C ALA A 458 -1.50 -34.32 16.03
N GLY A 459 -1.03 -34.94 17.11
CA GLY A 459 -0.44 -36.28 17.11
C GLY A 459 1.07 -36.29 16.81
N ASP A 460 1.62 -37.50 16.72
CA ASP A 460 3.05 -37.73 16.44
C ASP A 460 3.30 -37.74 14.92
N GLU A 461 3.21 -36.56 14.31
CA GLU A 461 3.31 -36.35 12.86
C GLU A 461 4.55 -35.51 12.50
N ASP A 462 5.74 -36.01 12.83
CA ASP A 462 7.01 -35.28 12.64
C ASP A 462 7.26 -34.84 11.19
N GLU A 463 6.76 -35.58 10.20
CA GLU A 463 6.87 -35.20 8.78
C GLU A 463 6.11 -33.90 8.42
N LEU A 464 5.09 -33.52 9.19
CA LEU A 464 4.35 -32.28 8.99
C LEU A 464 5.03 -31.08 9.64
N ARG A 465 6.03 -31.28 10.51
CA ARG A 465 6.61 -30.22 11.34
C ARG A 465 7.19 -29.07 10.54
N VAL A 466 8.09 -29.37 9.62
CA VAL A 466 8.74 -28.34 8.79
C VAL A 466 7.73 -27.63 7.88
N PRO A 467 6.85 -28.34 7.12
CA PRO A 467 5.80 -27.70 6.34
C PRO A 467 4.80 -26.88 7.16
N ALA A 468 4.45 -27.31 8.39
CA ALA A 468 3.53 -26.59 9.26
C ALA A 468 4.13 -25.28 9.77
N LEU A 469 5.41 -25.29 10.19
CA LEU A 469 6.11 -24.06 10.57
C LEU A 469 6.25 -23.10 9.38
N ALA A 470 6.54 -23.62 8.19
CA ALA A 470 6.60 -22.81 6.98
C ALA A 470 5.25 -22.17 6.63
N LEU A 471 4.15 -22.92 6.77
CA LEU A 471 2.79 -22.38 6.59
C LEU A 471 2.47 -21.34 7.67
N ALA A 472 2.72 -21.66 8.94
CA ALA A 472 2.49 -20.76 10.07
C ALA A 472 3.25 -19.44 9.91
N ALA A 473 4.49 -19.49 9.45
CA ALA A 473 5.28 -18.29 9.20
C ALA A 473 4.66 -17.36 8.14
N ARG A 474 3.95 -17.92 7.16
CA ARG A 474 3.20 -17.14 6.16
C ARG A 474 1.86 -16.64 6.69
N LEU A 475 1.18 -17.42 7.53
CA LEU A 475 -0.13 -17.07 8.07
C LEU A 475 -0.05 -16.01 9.17
N LEU A 476 0.89 -16.16 10.11
CA LEU A 476 1.02 -15.34 11.31
C LEU A 476 1.90 -14.09 11.10
N ASP A 477 2.56 -14.01 9.95
CA ASP A 477 3.60 -13.00 9.66
C ASP A 477 4.69 -12.92 10.75
N ALA A 478 5.01 -14.08 11.32
CA ALA A 478 6.01 -14.28 12.36
C ALA A 478 6.91 -15.47 11.99
N LYS A 479 7.98 -15.71 12.73
CA LYS A 479 8.78 -16.93 12.61
C LYS A 479 8.56 -17.80 13.86
N PRO A 480 7.48 -18.60 13.89
CA PRO A 480 7.35 -19.59 14.94
C PRO A 480 8.45 -20.64 14.76
N ASP A 481 9.29 -20.81 15.78
CA ASP A 481 10.41 -21.77 15.74
C ASP A 481 10.07 -23.08 16.47
N THR A 482 8.94 -23.12 17.18
CA THR A 482 8.51 -24.27 17.98
C THR A 482 7.08 -24.68 17.65
N VAL A 483 6.84 -25.98 17.81
CA VAL A 483 5.51 -26.57 17.81
C VAL A 483 5.26 -27.09 19.22
N ALA A 484 4.15 -26.71 19.82
CA ALA A 484 3.71 -27.23 21.10
C ALA A 484 3.08 -28.63 20.93
N ALA A 485 3.40 -29.54 21.85
CA ALA A 485 2.82 -30.89 21.89
C ALA A 485 1.40 -30.91 22.48
N THR A 486 1.00 -29.84 23.17
CA THR A 486 -0.29 -29.68 23.84
C THR A 486 -0.86 -28.28 23.59
N LEU A 487 -2.16 -28.11 23.82
CA LEU A 487 -2.79 -26.80 23.73
C LEU A 487 -2.24 -25.87 24.84
N PRO A 488 -1.74 -24.66 24.49
CA PRO A 488 -1.25 -23.71 25.48
C PRO A 488 -2.39 -23.18 26.33
N GLY A 489 -2.15 -22.77 27.58
CA GLY A 489 -3.23 -22.31 28.49
C GLY A 489 -3.95 -21.03 28.07
N ARG A 490 -3.37 -20.19 27.22
CA ARG A 490 -3.94 -18.90 26.74
C ARG A 490 -3.44 -18.57 25.34
N GLY A 491 -4.13 -17.63 24.67
CA GLY A 491 -3.75 -17.09 23.37
C GLY A 491 -4.24 -17.93 22.18
N PRO A 492 -4.28 -17.36 20.97
CA PRO A 492 -4.77 -18.04 19.78
C PRO A 492 -3.87 -19.21 19.36
N VAL A 493 -4.46 -20.22 18.71
CA VAL A 493 -3.75 -21.46 18.35
C VAL A 493 -3.99 -21.84 16.89
N LEU A 494 -2.91 -22.14 16.17
CA LEU A 494 -2.93 -22.78 14.87
C LEU A 494 -2.65 -24.27 15.04
N ILE A 495 -3.63 -25.12 14.73
CA ILE A 495 -3.57 -26.57 14.87
C ILE A 495 -3.42 -27.18 13.47
N VAL A 496 -2.41 -28.02 13.25
CA VAL A 496 -2.16 -28.67 11.97
C VAL A 496 -2.08 -30.19 12.17
N GLY A 497 -2.71 -30.98 11.30
CA GLY A 497 -2.65 -32.44 11.41
C GLY A 497 -3.26 -33.19 10.24
N LYS A 498 -3.04 -34.51 10.19
CA LYS A 498 -3.64 -35.38 9.17
C LYS A 498 -5.11 -35.67 9.44
N ALA A 499 -5.90 -35.70 8.38
CA ALA A 499 -7.30 -36.11 8.43
C ALA A 499 -7.46 -37.51 9.07
N GLY A 500 -8.52 -37.68 9.86
CA GLY A 500 -8.79 -38.88 10.66
C GLY A 500 -8.14 -38.83 12.05
N ARG A 501 -6.81 -38.60 12.11
CA ARG A 501 -6.08 -38.51 13.38
C ARG A 501 -6.32 -37.19 14.11
N LEU A 502 -6.38 -36.09 13.34
CA LEU A 502 -6.63 -34.75 13.87
C LEU A 502 -8.01 -34.67 14.54
N GLU A 503 -9.05 -35.26 13.97
CA GLU A 503 -10.40 -35.26 14.56
C GLU A 503 -10.44 -36.00 15.90
N ALA A 504 -9.77 -37.15 15.99
CA ALA A 504 -9.63 -37.88 17.26
C ALA A 504 -8.85 -37.05 18.30
N TRP A 505 -7.78 -36.36 17.87
CA TRP A 505 -7.01 -35.48 18.74
C TRP A 505 -7.84 -34.29 19.21
N LEU A 506 -8.60 -33.63 18.34
CA LEU A 506 -9.48 -32.51 18.70
C LEU A 506 -10.51 -32.93 19.74
N ALA A 507 -11.14 -34.10 19.55
CA ALA A 507 -12.08 -34.66 20.52
C ALA A 507 -11.41 -34.90 21.89
N ALA A 508 -10.18 -35.44 21.91
CA ALA A 508 -9.42 -35.63 23.14
C ALA A 508 -9.03 -34.31 23.84
N GLN A 509 -9.00 -33.20 23.10
CA GLN A 509 -8.79 -31.85 23.65
C GLN A 509 -10.10 -31.10 23.93
N GLU A 510 -11.25 -31.78 23.86
CA GLU A 510 -12.59 -31.18 24.01
C GLU A 510 -12.88 -30.03 23.02
N LEU A 511 -12.20 -30.00 21.88
CA LEU A 511 -12.48 -29.06 20.80
C LEU A 511 -13.55 -29.63 19.87
N PRO A 512 -14.52 -28.82 19.41
CA PRO A 512 -15.59 -29.34 18.58
C PRO A 512 -15.05 -29.78 17.21
N PRO A 513 -15.58 -30.89 16.66
CA PRO A 513 -15.24 -31.32 15.31
C PRO A 513 -15.69 -30.26 14.29
N PRO A 514 -15.11 -30.24 13.08
CA PRO A 514 -15.61 -29.34 12.06
C PRO A 514 -17.08 -29.64 11.75
N PRO A 515 -17.89 -28.62 11.42
CA PRO A 515 -19.18 -28.83 10.76
C PRO A 515 -19.02 -29.69 9.50
N ALA A 516 -20.14 -30.23 8.99
CA ALA A 516 -20.12 -31.03 7.77
C ALA A 516 -19.55 -30.21 6.60
N MET A 517 -18.36 -30.58 6.13
CA MET A 517 -17.67 -29.98 4.99
C MET A 517 -17.39 -31.05 3.95
N GLN A 518 -17.32 -30.63 2.69
CA GLN A 518 -16.89 -31.50 1.60
C GLN A 518 -15.48 -32.04 1.87
N VAL A 519 -15.22 -33.26 1.39
CA VAL A 519 -13.88 -33.86 1.46
C VAL A 519 -13.04 -33.28 0.32
N GLY A 520 -11.78 -32.97 0.63
CA GLY A 520 -10.76 -32.53 -0.32
C GLY A 520 -9.38 -32.91 0.20
N SER A 521 -8.32 -32.51 -0.50
CA SER A 521 -6.95 -32.74 -0.04
C SER A 521 -6.63 -31.97 1.25
N ALA A 522 -7.34 -30.86 1.52
CA ALA A 522 -7.28 -30.18 2.80
C ALA A 522 -8.60 -29.51 3.19
N ARG A 523 -8.82 -29.40 4.50
CA ARG A 523 -9.94 -28.70 5.13
C ARG A 523 -9.40 -27.75 6.19
N VAL A 524 -9.84 -26.51 6.17
CA VAL A 524 -9.39 -25.48 7.11
C VAL A 524 -10.61 -24.85 7.76
N TRP A 525 -10.59 -24.66 9.08
CA TRP A 525 -11.68 -23.97 9.76
C TRP A 525 -11.24 -23.22 11.02
N ALA A 526 -12.04 -22.23 11.40
CA ALA A 526 -11.89 -21.46 12.62
C ALA A 526 -12.96 -21.87 13.64
N GLY A 527 -12.60 -21.74 14.91
CA GLY A 527 -13.53 -21.92 16.03
C GLY A 527 -13.06 -21.18 17.28
N ARG A 528 -13.89 -21.25 18.33
CA ARG A 528 -13.54 -20.83 19.68
C ARG A 528 -13.89 -21.93 20.65
N ASP A 529 -13.03 -22.14 21.65
CA ASP A 529 -13.33 -23.10 22.71
C ASP A 529 -14.23 -22.49 23.79
N ARG A 530 -14.52 -23.26 24.85
CA ARG A 530 -15.36 -22.81 25.98
C ARG A 530 -14.81 -21.60 26.72
N ALA A 531 -13.49 -21.37 26.67
CA ALA A 531 -12.85 -20.21 27.28
C ALA A 531 -12.81 -18.99 26.33
N GLY A 532 -13.41 -19.11 25.14
CA GLY A 532 -13.42 -18.06 24.12
C GLY A 532 -12.10 -17.93 23.35
N ARG A 533 -11.13 -18.84 23.56
CA ARG A 533 -9.86 -18.82 22.84
C ARG A 533 -10.08 -19.21 21.38
N ALA A 534 -9.65 -18.34 20.47
CA ALA A 534 -9.69 -18.58 19.04
C ALA A 534 -8.70 -19.67 18.62
N TYR A 535 -9.12 -20.55 17.72
CA TYR A 535 -8.25 -21.52 17.08
C TYR A 535 -8.57 -21.63 15.58
N ALA A 536 -7.55 -21.98 14.81
CA ALA A 536 -7.64 -22.31 13.40
C ALA A 536 -7.07 -23.71 13.20
N VAL A 537 -7.80 -24.56 12.49
CA VAL A 537 -7.38 -25.93 12.22
C VAL A 537 -7.07 -26.09 10.74
N VAL A 538 -5.98 -26.77 10.43
CA VAL A 538 -5.56 -27.19 9.09
C VAL A 538 -5.47 -28.72 9.07
N SER A 539 -6.50 -29.35 8.51
CA SER A 539 -6.59 -30.80 8.28
C SER A 539 -6.14 -31.11 6.86
N VAL A 540 -5.17 -32.00 6.69
CA VAL A 540 -4.59 -32.36 5.39
C VAL A 540 -4.59 -33.87 5.18
N THR A 541 -4.63 -34.34 3.93
CA THR A 541 -4.45 -35.77 3.63
C THR A 541 -3.00 -36.20 3.78
N ASP A 542 -2.06 -35.32 3.43
CA ASP A 542 -0.62 -35.59 3.37
C ASP A 542 0.22 -34.30 3.38
N VAL A 543 1.55 -34.45 3.35
CA VAL A 543 2.53 -33.35 3.30
C VAL A 543 2.39 -32.48 2.05
N ALA A 544 2.04 -33.06 0.90
CA ALA A 544 1.92 -32.33 -0.37
C ALA A 544 0.72 -31.39 -0.33
N ALA A 545 -0.41 -31.86 0.22
CA ALA A 545 -1.59 -31.05 0.46
C ALA A 545 -1.27 -29.86 1.39
N LEU A 546 -0.50 -30.07 2.48
CA LEU A 546 -0.09 -28.98 3.37
C LEU A 546 0.76 -27.93 2.66
N LYS A 547 1.74 -28.36 1.85
CA LYS A 547 2.59 -27.46 1.06
C LYS A 547 1.78 -26.68 0.03
N ALA A 548 0.77 -27.29 -0.58
CA ALA A 548 -0.09 -26.63 -1.56
C ALA A 548 -0.89 -25.45 -0.98
N LEU A 549 -1.12 -25.41 0.34
CA LEU A 549 -1.84 -24.33 1.02
C LEU A 549 -1.00 -23.07 1.24
N ALA A 550 0.34 -23.17 1.19
CA ALA A 550 1.25 -22.09 1.60
C ALA A 550 1.01 -20.77 0.87
N ARG A 551 0.67 -20.83 -0.42
CA ARG A 551 0.37 -19.65 -1.25
C ARG A 551 -1.10 -19.21 -1.15
N PRO A 552 -2.11 -20.08 -1.33
CA PRO A 552 -3.51 -19.63 -1.39
C PRO A 552 -4.12 -19.32 -0.01
N LEU A 553 -3.80 -20.05 1.06
CA LEU A 553 -4.50 -19.96 2.35
C LEU A 553 -4.42 -18.57 3.03
N PRO A 554 -3.28 -17.83 2.99
CA PRO A 554 -3.21 -16.48 3.56
C PRO A 554 -4.27 -15.51 3.03
N HIS A 555 -4.79 -15.73 1.82
CA HIS A 555 -5.81 -14.87 1.20
C HIS A 555 -7.23 -15.09 1.74
N TYR A 556 -7.45 -16.14 2.56
CA TYR A 556 -8.79 -16.54 3.01
C TYR A 556 -9.09 -16.25 4.48
N GLY A 557 -8.33 -15.36 5.15
CA GLY A 557 -8.54 -15.04 6.57
C GLY A 557 -9.98 -14.63 6.93
N LYS A 558 -10.74 -14.03 6.01
CA LYS A 558 -12.15 -13.63 6.24
C LYS A 558 -13.14 -14.82 6.28
N GLN A 559 -12.71 -16.02 5.91
CA GLN A 559 -13.57 -17.21 5.91
C GLN A 559 -13.54 -17.87 7.28
N SER A 560 -14.65 -18.52 7.63
CA SER A 560 -14.70 -19.43 8.78
C SER A 560 -14.22 -20.83 8.42
N TRP A 561 -14.42 -21.24 7.17
CA TRP A 561 -14.03 -22.56 6.69
C TRP A 561 -13.74 -22.59 5.19
N LEU A 562 -12.90 -23.56 4.80
CA LEU A 562 -12.42 -23.78 3.44
C LEU A 562 -12.24 -25.27 3.18
N VAL A 563 -12.45 -25.66 1.92
CA VAL A 563 -12.05 -26.96 1.36
C VAL A 563 -11.13 -26.69 0.18
N PHE A 564 -10.03 -27.41 0.13
CA PHE A 564 -9.03 -27.35 -0.93
C PHE A 564 -8.88 -28.69 -1.63
N ASP A 565 -8.63 -28.63 -2.93
CA ASP A 565 -8.08 -29.71 -3.73
C ASP A 565 -6.77 -29.22 -4.36
N GLY A 566 -5.65 -29.73 -3.85
CA GLY A 566 -4.33 -29.14 -4.06
C GLY A 566 -4.30 -27.64 -3.67
N PRO A 567 -3.85 -26.74 -4.55
CA PRO A 567 -3.81 -25.30 -4.26
C PRO A 567 -5.16 -24.58 -4.50
N ARG A 568 -6.18 -25.26 -5.03
CA ARG A 568 -7.45 -24.64 -5.43
C ARG A 568 -8.48 -24.76 -4.30
N ALA A 569 -9.05 -23.64 -3.88
CA ALA A 569 -10.22 -23.64 -3.00
C ALA A 569 -11.47 -24.09 -3.79
N THR A 570 -12.09 -25.19 -3.37
CA THR A 570 -13.29 -25.78 -4.00
C THR A 570 -14.57 -25.37 -3.29
N ALA A 571 -14.49 -25.12 -1.98
CA ALA A 571 -15.60 -24.59 -1.20
C ALA A 571 -15.08 -23.66 -0.09
N LYS A 572 -15.89 -22.68 0.31
CA LYS A 572 -15.57 -21.72 1.37
C LYS A 572 -16.84 -21.12 1.95
N GLY A 573 -16.77 -20.64 3.19
CA GLY A 573 -17.85 -19.88 3.77
C GLY A 573 -17.53 -19.29 5.14
N VAL A 574 -18.51 -18.55 5.65
CA VAL A 574 -18.56 -18.05 7.03
C VAL A 574 -19.60 -18.86 7.77
N TRP A 575 -19.34 -19.23 9.04
CA TRP A 575 -20.35 -19.91 9.84
C TRP A 575 -21.59 -19.04 9.99
N PRO A 576 -22.80 -19.63 10.07
CA PRO A 576 -23.96 -18.86 10.46
C PRO A 576 -23.71 -18.23 11.84
N PRO A 577 -24.19 -16.99 12.08
CA PRO A 577 -24.11 -16.40 13.41
C PRO A 577 -24.81 -17.33 14.41
N GLY A 578 -24.19 -17.56 15.56
CA GLY A 578 -24.87 -18.21 16.67
C GLY A 578 -26.08 -17.37 17.05
N VAL A 579 -27.28 -17.89 16.87
CA VAL A 579 -28.53 -17.16 17.17
C VAL A 579 -28.67 -17.07 18.69
N GLU A 580 -28.11 -16.01 19.28
CA GLU A 580 -28.64 -15.41 20.51
C GLU A 580 -28.65 -13.89 20.32
N ALA A 581 -29.85 -13.32 20.17
CA ALA A 581 -30.05 -11.90 20.26
C ALA A 581 -29.73 -11.48 21.70
N ALA A 582 -28.62 -10.76 21.91
CA ALA A 582 -28.28 -10.27 23.24
C ALA A 582 -29.37 -9.31 23.74
N PRO A 583 -30.01 -9.56 24.90
CA PRO A 583 -30.79 -8.54 25.58
C PRO A 583 -29.79 -7.51 26.15
N VAL A 584 -29.98 -6.24 25.79
CA VAL A 584 -29.26 -5.14 26.44
C VAL A 584 -29.77 -5.05 27.89
N SER A 585 -29.01 -5.62 28.82
CA SER A 585 -29.28 -5.46 30.25
C SER A 585 -28.98 -4.03 30.67
N ALA A 586 -30.03 -3.24 30.90
CA ALA A 586 -29.96 -1.97 31.60
C ALA A 586 -29.55 -2.22 33.07
N ALA A 587 -28.28 -2.05 33.39
CA ALA A 587 -27.83 -1.91 34.76
C ALA A 587 -27.82 -0.42 35.13
N SER A 588 -28.91 0.04 35.77
CA SER A 588 -28.92 1.30 36.52
C SER A 588 -27.87 1.24 37.65
N PRO A 589 -27.08 2.29 37.87
CA PRO A 589 -26.31 2.41 39.10
C PRO A 589 -27.27 2.73 40.25
N ARG A 590 -27.29 1.86 41.27
CA ARG A 590 -27.87 2.20 42.58
C ARG A 590 -26.93 3.19 43.28
N ARG A 591 -27.57 4.24 43.79
CA ARG A 591 -27.16 5.37 44.66
C ARG A 591 -25.77 5.35 45.28
#